data_AF-A0A067BZN5-F1
#
_entry.id   AF-A0A067BZN5-F1
#
_cell.length_a   1.000
_cell.length_b   1.000
_cell.length_c   1.000
_cell.angle_alpha   90.00
_cell.angle_beta   90.00
_cell.angle_gamma   90.00
#
_symmetry.space_group_name_H-M   'P 1'
#
loop_
_entity.id
_entity.type
_entity.pdbx_description
1 polymer ?
#
loop_
_entity_poly.entity_id
_entity_poly.type
_entity_poly.pdbx_seq_one_letter_code
_entity_poly.pdbx_strand_id
1 'polypeptide(L)'
;MATISDDELAQAFLASLVHGGGAEADQQEQEYLVRELMPCLIPALKSLLRAHDDAIRRKCNGELVLPIKPLDYLAKYLYRHNPKFAKPTDETLMLQRLAEKLTQ
;
A
#
# COMPACT_ATOMS: atom_id res chain seq x y z
N MET A 1 22.85 -17.14 16.24
CA MET A 1 21.84 -16.69 15.27
C MET A 1 22.25 -15.30 14.84
N ALA A 2 22.62 -15.11 13.58
CA ALA A 2 23.04 -13.80 13.08
C ALA A 2 21.84 -12.86 13.13
N THR A 3 21.94 -11.80 13.94
CA THR A 3 20.97 -10.71 13.96
C THR A 3 21.18 -9.91 12.69
N ILE A 4 20.37 -10.21 11.67
CA ILE A 4 20.32 -9.40 10.45
C ILE A 4 19.85 -8.01 10.89
N SER A 5 20.63 -6.98 10.55
CA SER A 5 20.26 -5.61 10.89
C SER A 5 19.06 -5.14 10.05
N ASP A 6 18.28 -4.19 10.57
CA ASP A 6 17.14 -3.61 9.85
C ASP A 6 17.59 -2.96 8.53
N ASP A 7 18.82 -2.43 8.49
CA ASP A 7 19.43 -1.87 7.28
C ASP A 7 19.72 -2.94 6.23
N GLU A 8 20.26 -4.09 6.64
CA GLU A 8 20.47 -5.24 5.75
C GLU A 8 19.16 -5.81 5.21
N LEU A 9 18.10 -5.85 6.05
CA LEU A 9 16.76 -6.26 5.64
C LEU A 9 16.14 -5.28 4.64
N ALA A 10 16.27 -3.97 4.88
CA ALA A 10 15.78 -2.95 3.96
C ALA A 10 16.53 -3.01 2.63
N GLN A 11 17.86 -3.19 2.66
CA GLN A 11 18.68 -3.31 1.47
C GLN A 11 18.38 -4.59 0.68
N ALA A 12 18.16 -5.71 1.37
CA ALA A 12 17.72 -6.97 0.74
C ALA A 12 16.32 -6.86 0.12
N PHE A 13 15.40 -6.16 0.78
CA PHE A 13 14.05 -5.91 0.27
C PHE A 13 14.07 -5.03 -0.99
N LEU A 14 14.84 -3.94 -0.96
CA LEU A 14 15.03 -3.06 -2.13
C LEU A 14 15.72 -3.82 -3.28
N ALA A 15 16.76 -4.59 -2.97
CA ALA A 15 17.44 -5.42 -3.95
C ALA A 15 16.49 -6.44 -4.59
N SER A 16 15.62 -7.09 -3.80
CA SER A 16 14.60 -8.02 -4.28
C SER A 16 13.56 -7.34 -5.18
N LEU A 17 13.12 -6.13 -4.84
CA LEU A 17 12.21 -5.34 -5.67
C LEU A 17 12.84 -4.95 -7.02
N VAL A 18 14.14 -4.62 -7.02
CA VAL A 18 14.87 -4.28 -8.25
C VAL A 18 15.18 -5.53 -9.07
N HIS A 19 15.52 -6.66 -8.44
CA HIS A 19 15.76 -7.94 -9.13
C HIS A 19 14.48 -8.58 -9.68
N GLY A 20 13.32 -8.33 -9.06
CA GLY A 20 12.01 -8.75 -9.56
C GLY A 20 11.65 -8.13 -10.91
N GLY A 21 12.30 -7.03 -11.31
CA GLY A 21 12.19 -6.43 -12.64
C GLY A 21 12.82 -7.24 -13.77
N GLY A 22 13.55 -8.32 -13.44
CA GLY A 22 14.29 -9.11 -14.42
C GLY A 22 15.58 -8.44 -14.88
N ALA A 23 16.50 -9.24 -15.44
CA ALA A 23 17.79 -8.79 -15.95
C ALA A 23 17.68 -7.86 -17.19
N GLU A 24 16.46 -7.58 -17.65
CA GLU A 24 16.15 -6.74 -18.82
C GLU A 24 15.36 -5.47 -18.46
N ALA A 25 15.12 -5.19 -17.17
CA ALA A 25 14.50 -3.91 -16.79
C ALA A 25 15.41 -2.77 -17.23
N ASP A 26 14.98 -2.04 -18.26
CA ASP A 26 15.67 -0.86 -18.74
C ASP A 26 15.87 0.10 -17.56
N GLN A 27 17.00 0.80 -17.52
CA GLN A 27 17.33 1.77 -16.46
C GLN A 27 16.17 2.76 -16.20
N GLN A 28 15.39 3.03 -17.25
CA GLN A 28 14.19 3.86 -17.22
C GLN A 28 13.00 3.23 -16.45
N GLU A 29 12.83 1.90 -16.50
CA GLU A 29 11.81 1.19 -15.71
C GLU A 29 12.16 1.17 -14.22
N GLN A 30 13.45 1.00 -13.91
CA GLN A 30 13.93 1.09 -12.52
C GLN A 30 13.74 2.51 -11.96
N GLU A 31 14.06 3.55 -12.75
CA GLU A 31 13.81 4.93 -12.36
C GLU A 31 12.32 5.22 -12.17
N TYR A 32 11.46 4.69 -13.05
CA TYR A 32 10.00 4.81 -12.90
C TYR A 32 9.50 4.14 -11.62
N LEU A 33 10.00 2.94 -11.30
CA LEU A 33 9.63 2.21 -10.10
C LEU A 33 10.02 3.00 -8.84
N VAL A 34 11.22 3.55 -8.79
CA VAL A 34 11.71 4.35 -7.65
C VAL A 34 10.98 5.70 -7.55
N ARG A 35 10.74 6.40 -8.66
CA ARG A 35 10.14 7.74 -8.64
C ARG A 35 8.63 7.74 -8.45
N GLU A 36 7.94 6.82 -9.12
CA GLU A 36 6.47 6.86 -9.22
C GLU A 36 5.82 5.79 -8.35
N LEU A 37 6.38 4.57 -8.30
CA LEU A 37 5.75 3.44 -7.61
C LEU A 37 6.09 3.40 -6.12
N MET A 38 7.37 3.55 -5.74
CA MET A 38 7.83 3.47 -4.35
C MET A 38 7.17 4.47 -3.40
N PRO A 39 6.94 5.75 -3.77
CA PRO A 39 6.25 6.69 -2.89
C PRO A 39 4.83 6.28 -2.52
N CYS A 40 4.17 5.47 -3.36
CA CYS A 40 2.84 4.92 -3.08
C CYS A 40 2.93 3.56 -2.39
N LEU A 41 3.87 2.71 -2.80
CA LEU A 41 4.01 1.34 -2.32
C LEU A 41 4.52 1.27 -0.88
N ILE A 42 5.49 2.10 -0.50
CA ILE A 42 6.07 2.10 0.85
C ILE A 42 5.02 2.46 1.91
N PRO A 43 4.24 3.55 1.78
CA PRO A 43 3.13 3.83 2.71
C PRO A 43 2.07 2.72 2.74
N ALA A 44 1.77 2.10 1.59
CA ALA A 44 0.81 1.00 1.52
C ALA A 44 1.25 -0.21 2.35
N LEU A 45 2.53 -0.60 2.21
CA LEU A 45 3.12 -1.70 2.99
C LEU A 45 3.17 -1.37 4.49
N LYS A 46 3.56 -0.14 4.86
CA LYS A 46 3.53 0.32 6.26
C LYS A 46 2.11 0.27 6.84
N SER A 47 1.12 0.69 6.05
CA SER A 47 -0.29 0.64 6.46
C SER A 47 -0.79 -0.79 6.65
N LEU A 48 -0.42 -1.70 5.73
CA LEU A 48 -0.75 -3.12 5.83
C LEU A 48 -0.15 -3.75 7.10
N LEU A 49 1.14 -3.52 7.37
CA LEU A 49 1.81 -4.05 8.54
C LEU A 49 1.15 -3.55 9.83
N ARG A 50 0.84 -2.25 9.91
CA ARG A 50 0.12 -1.69 11.05
C ARG A 50 -1.28 -2.31 11.21
N ALA A 51 -2.02 -2.47 10.12
CA ALA A 51 -3.34 -3.09 10.16
C ALA A 51 -3.26 -4.55 10.64
N HIS A 52 -2.20 -5.26 10.27
CA HIS A 52 -1.92 -6.61 10.73
C HIS A 52 -1.58 -6.66 12.23
N ASP A 53 -0.74 -5.75 12.72
CA ASP A 53 -0.41 -5.65 14.15
C ASP A 53 -1.64 -5.31 14.99
N ASP A 54 -2.48 -4.38 14.52
CA ASP A 54 -3.73 -4.01 15.16
C ASP A 54 -4.72 -5.20 15.17
N ALA A 55 -4.78 -5.96 14.07
CA ALA A 55 -5.57 -7.19 14.00
C ALA A 55 -5.11 -8.24 15.01
N ILE A 56 -3.80 -8.43 15.18
CA ILE A 56 -3.25 -9.34 16.20
C ILE A 56 -3.64 -8.88 17.60
N ARG A 57 -3.44 -7.59 17.91
CA ARG A 57 -3.77 -7.02 19.23
C ARG A 57 -5.25 -7.21 19.57
N ARG A 58 -6.14 -6.88 18.64
CA ARG A 58 -7.59 -7.05 18.81
C ARG A 58 -8.00 -8.51 19.00
N LYS A 59 -7.37 -9.42 18.26
CA LYS A 59 -7.57 -10.87 18.43
C LYS A 59 -7.12 -11.34 19.81
N CYS A 60 -5.99 -10.86 20.33
CA CYS A 60 -5.54 -11.14 21.69
C CYS A 60 -6.49 -10.60 22.77
N ASN A 61 -7.18 -9.49 22.48
CA ASN A 61 -8.21 -8.92 23.36
C ASN A 61 -9.57 -9.62 23.27
N GLY A 62 -9.68 -10.70 22.48
CA GLY A 62 -10.92 -11.47 22.32
C GLY A 62 -11.93 -10.86 21.35
N GLU A 63 -11.53 -9.86 20.56
CA GLU A 63 -12.40 -9.26 19.55
C GLU A 63 -12.49 -10.14 18.28
N LEU A 64 -13.64 -10.09 17.61
CA LEU A 64 -13.82 -10.68 16.29
C LEU A 64 -13.09 -9.81 15.24
N VAL A 65 -12.02 -10.37 14.69
CA VAL A 65 -11.19 -9.71 13.67
C VAL A 65 -11.32 -10.46 12.34
N LEU A 66 -11.65 -9.73 11.27
CA LEU A 66 -11.68 -10.29 9.93
C LEU A 66 -10.26 -10.54 9.40
N PRO A 67 -10.02 -11.63 8.67
CA PRO A 67 -8.71 -11.91 8.10
C PRO A 67 -8.35 -10.83 7.07
N ILE A 68 -7.21 -10.19 7.26
CA ILE A 68 -6.65 -9.26 6.28
C ILE A 68 -6.08 -10.08 5.14
N LYS A 69 -6.61 -9.88 3.93
CA LYS A 69 -6.02 -10.38 2.69
C LYS A 69 -5.00 -9.35 2.20
N PRO A 70 -3.67 -9.63 2.27
CA PRO A 70 -2.65 -8.62 2.02
C PRO A 70 -2.74 -7.98 0.63
N LEU A 71 -2.98 -8.79 -0.41
CA LEU A 71 -3.09 -8.33 -1.78
C LEU A 71 -4.33 -7.44 -1.99
N ASP A 72 -5.49 -7.85 -1.48
CA ASP A 72 -6.71 -7.04 -1.57
C ASP A 72 -6.57 -5.71 -0.83
N TYR A 73 -5.88 -5.71 0.32
CA TYR A 73 -5.61 -4.51 1.10
C TYR A 73 -4.71 -3.55 0.32
N LEU A 74 -3.60 -4.04 -0.21
CA LEU A 74 -2.66 -3.25 -1.00
C LEU A 74 -3.32 -2.71 -2.27
N ALA A 75 -4.08 -3.54 -3.00
CA ALA A 75 -4.80 -3.11 -4.19
C ALA A 75 -5.78 -1.97 -3.88
N LYS A 76 -6.56 -2.08 -2.80
CA LYS A 76 -7.47 -1.02 -2.35
C LYS A 76 -6.73 0.24 -1.93
N TYR A 77 -5.60 0.10 -1.21
CA TYR A 77 -4.79 1.23 -0.79
C TYR A 77 -4.22 1.97 -2.00
N LEU A 78 -3.55 1.25 -2.90
CA LEU A 78 -2.94 1.80 -4.10
C LEU A 78 -3.99 2.43 -5.01
N TYR A 79 -5.17 1.82 -5.15
CA TYR A 79 -6.27 2.41 -5.91
C TYR A 79 -6.72 3.77 -5.34
N ARG A 80 -6.93 3.84 -4.01
CA ARG A 80 -7.37 5.08 -3.33
C ARG A 80 -6.33 6.19 -3.36
N HIS A 81 -5.06 5.81 -3.31
CA HIS A 81 -3.93 6.75 -3.27
C HIS A 81 -3.28 6.96 -4.64
N ASN A 82 -3.87 6.43 -5.71
CA ASN A 82 -3.37 6.66 -7.06
C ASN A 82 -3.64 8.11 -7.47
N PRO A 83 -2.62 8.93 -7.76
CA PRO A 83 -2.79 10.33 -8.12
C PRO A 83 -3.64 10.53 -9.37
N LYS A 84 -3.73 9.54 -10.28
CA LYS A 84 -4.60 9.58 -11.46
C LYS A 84 -6.10 9.54 -11.10
N PHE A 85 -6.44 8.92 -9.98
CA PHE A 85 -7.82 8.80 -9.48
C PHE A 85 -8.08 9.64 -8.23
N ALA A 86 -7.09 10.38 -7.75
CA ALA A 86 -7.19 11.24 -6.58
C ALA A 86 -8.06 12.49 -6.83
N LYS A 87 -8.21 12.91 -8.10
CA LYS A 87 -9.16 13.95 -8.49
C LYS A 87 -10.50 13.30 -8.84
N PRO A 88 -11.56 13.51 -8.05
CA PRO A 88 -12.88 13.01 -8.41
C PRO A 88 -13.33 13.65 -9.73
N THR A 89 -13.98 12.86 -10.58
CA THR A 89 -14.63 13.36 -11.78
C THR A 89 -15.86 14.19 -11.40
N ASP A 90 -16.38 14.99 -12.32
CA ASP A 90 -17.60 15.78 -12.09
C ASP A 90 -18.78 14.92 -11.64
N GLU A 91 -18.88 13.69 -12.17
CA GLU A 91 -19.87 12.69 -11.77
C GLU A 91 -19.68 12.22 -10.32
N THR A 92 -18.44 11.97 -9.89
CA THR A 92 -18.16 11.56 -8.49
C THR A 92 -18.38 12.72 -7.52
N LEU A 93 -18.10 13.96 -7.94
CA LEU A 93 -18.42 15.16 -7.16
C LEU A 93 -19.93 15.36 -7.02
N MET A 94 -20.72 15.11 -8.06
CA MET A 94 -22.18 15.15 -7.99
C MET A 94 -22.73 14.12 -6.99
N LEU A 95 -22.20 12.89 -7.01
CA LEU A 95 -22.59 11.84 -6.06
C LEU A 95 -22.21 12.18 -4.61
N GLN A 96 -21.04 12.79 -4.38
CA GLN A 96 -20.66 13.27 -3.04
C GLN A 96 -21.62 14.34 -2.53
N ARG A 97 -21.94 15.34 -3.36
CA ARG A 97 -22.91 16.39 -3.02
C ARG A 97 -24.31 15.83 -2.73
N LEU A 98 -24.72 14.78 -3.45
CA LEU A 98 -25.98 14.10 -3.20
C LEU A 98 -25.94 13.36 -1.86
N ALA A 99 -24.86 12.63 -1.58
CA ALA A 99 -24.69 11.91 -0.31
C ALA A 99 -24.73 12.87 0.89
N GLU A 100 -24.01 14.00 0.81
CA GLU A 100 -24.02 15.04 1.86
C GLU A 100 -25.43 15.55 2.16
N LYS A 101 -26.25 15.78 1.12
CA LYS A 101 -27.65 16.23 1.27
C LYS A 101 -28.58 15.16 1.85
N LEU A 102 -28.27 13.88 1.68
CA LEU A 102 -29.10 12.78 2.19
C LEU A 102 -28.76 12.40 3.64
N THR A 103 -27.57 12.78 4.12
CA THR A 103 -27.10 12.53 5.48
C THR A 103 -27.26 13.73 6.43
N GLN A 104 -27.75 14.87 5.92
CA GLN A 104 -28.23 16.03 6.71
C GLN A 104 -29.72 15.88 7.02
#